data_AF-A0A8T0U2D1-F1
#
_entry.id   AF-A0A8T0U2D1-F1
#
_cell.length_a   1.000
_cell.length_b   1.000
_cell.length_c   1.000
_cell.angle_alpha   90.00
_cell.angle_beta   90.00
_cell.angle_gamma   90.00
#
_symmetry.space_group_name_H-M   'P 1'
#
loop_
_entity.id
_entity.type
_entity.pdbx_description
1 polymer ?
#
loop_
_entity_poly.entity_id
_entity_poly.type
_entity_poly.pdbx_seq_one_letter_code
_entity_poly.pdbx_strand_id
1 'polypeptide(L)'
;MGGKDVIYLKQQHSSSLQPAVVQKRLKDMSDRRFLDANEHDMNIKAAYGKDKNDAREQRLRFVESSPSSSYCSKEDLVMVVKRRGGREWDKEMPHIEWINTVQLEPDVISMSFLPITSLLNGVPGCGFLNHAINLYLRYKPPIEELHQFLEFQLPRQWAPVYSDLPLGPQRKRQSSASLPLSFMGPRLYVCTSMVDVGERPVTGLRLYLEGKKNNMLAIHLQHLCSLPQILQLQDDPYNHRTPESYDSKYFEPFGSWKRFSHVYTEPVESDDDSSIVTGAQLHVSSHGLRKILFLRLRFSKVINAALVKNPEWEGSRNLGQKSGLISTLISTHFSTAAQKPAPRPADVNINSAVYPGGPPVPVQAPKLLKFVDTAEMLRGPQDTPGYWVVSGAKLQLERGKLSLRVKYSLLTAMVPDDEYPLDEHS
;
A
#
# COMPACT_ATOMS: atom_id res chain seq x y z
N MET A 1 9.28 35.22 -13.53
CA MET A 1 9.47 35.15 -15.00
C MET A 1 10.87 35.63 -15.33
N GLY A 2 11.53 35.05 -16.32
CA GLY A 2 12.87 35.45 -16.73
C GLY A 2 13.60 34.33 -17.46
N GLY A 3 14.92 34.32 -17.33
CA GLY A 3 15.80 33.33 -17.91
C GLY A 3 16.58 32.61 -16.82
N LYS A 4 16.79 31.30 -16.98
CA LYS A 4 17.62 30.50 -16.09
C LYS A 4 18.53 29.58 -16.91
N ASP A 5 19.83 29.74 -16.75
CA ASP A 5 20.85 28.86 -17.33
C ASP A 5 21.55 28.09 -16.20
N VAL A 6 21.45 26.76 -16.19
CA VAL A 6 21.92 25.91 -15.09
C VAL A 6 22.79 24.79 -15.62
N ILE A 7 23.92 24.57 -14.95
CA ILE A 7 24.77 23.40 -15.13
C ILE A 7 24.49 22.41 -14.00
N TYR A 8 24.12 21.19 -14.36
CA TYR A 8 24.03 20.04 -13.47
C TYR A 8 25.20 19.10 -13.72
N LEU A 9 25.75 18.53 -12.66
CA LEU A 9 26.79 17.52 -12.72
C LEU A 9 26.30 16.29 -11.96
N LYS A 10 26.16 15.17 -12.67
CA LYS A 10 25.72 13.90 -12.10
C LYS A 10 26.92 12.95 -12.00
N GLN A 11 27.23 12.52 -10.78
CA GLN A 11 28.22 11.48 -10.52
C GLN A 11 27.56 10.10 -10.58
N GLN A 12 28.18 9.16 -11.31
CA GLN A 12 27.71 7.77 -11.36
C GLN A 12 28.02 7.04 -10.04
N HIS A 13 27.21 6.05 -9.69
CA HIS A 13 27.40 5.25 -8.47
C HIS A 13 28.71 4.46 -8.44
N SER A 14 29.31 4.18 -9.60
CA SER A 14 30.60 3.49 -9.75
C SER A 14 31.81 4.41 -9.53
N SER A 15 31.61 5.73 -9.46
CA SER A 15 32.70 6.70 -9.38
C SER A 15 33.34 6.73 -7.99
N SER A 16 34.68 6.68 -7.94
CA SER A 16 35.47 6.82 -6.71
C SER A 16 35.83 8.27 -6.35
N LEU A 17 35.30 9.26 -7.08
CA LEU A 17 35.62 10.66 -6.89
C LEU A 17 35.08 11.19 -5.55
N GLN A 18 35.94 11.93 -4.84
CA GLN A 18 35.58 12.63 -3.62
C GLN A 18 34.70 13.86 -3.92
N PRO A 19 33.74 14.20 -3.04
CA PRO A 19 32.84 15.35 -3.26
C PRO A 19 33.55 16.68 -3.52
N ALA A 20 34.70 16.92 -2.86
CA ALA A 20 35.50 18.14 -3.05
C ALA A 20 36.04 18.27 -4.49
N VAL A 21 36.39 17.14 -5.11
CA VAL A 21 36.87 17.11 -6.50
C VAL A 21 35.71 17.43 -7.44
N VAL A 22 34.55 16.81 -7.23
CA VAL A 22 33.33 17.06 -8.03
C VAL A 22 32.89 18.52 -7.93
N GLN A 23 32.93 19.10 -6.72
CA GLN A 23 32.61 20.51 -6.51
C GLN A 23 33.60 21.45 -7.23
N LYS A 24 34.90 21.15 -7.18
CA LYS A 24 35.91 21.92 -7.91
C LYS A 24 35.65 21.86 -9.42
N ARG A 25 35.33 20.67 -9.96
CA ARG A 25 34.98 20.52 -11.38
C ARG A 25 33.75 21.32 -11.77
N LEU A 26 32.70 21.30 -10.95
CA LEU A 26 31.50 22.10 -11.19
C LEU A 26 31.83 23.60 -11.23
N LYS A 27 32.70 24.06 -10.32
CA LYS A 27 33.15 25.46 -10.30
C LYS A 27 33.93 25.81 -11.56
N ASP A 28 34.94 25.01 -11.94
CA ASP A 28 35.74 25.27 -13.15
C ASP A 28 34.87 25.34 -14.42
N MET A 29 33.82 24.51 -14.50
CA MET A 29 32.86 24.54 -15.61
C MET A 29 31.93 25.75 -15.57
N SER A 30 31.47 26.12 -14.37
CA SER A 30 30.67 27.33 -14.14
C SER A 30 31.45 28.56 -14.58
N ASP A 31 32.71 28.65 -14.17
CA ASP A 31 33.59 29.76 -14.50
C ASP A 31 33.79 29.85 -16.02
N ARG A 32 34.04 28.72 -16.71
CA ARG A 32 34.17 28.71 -18.19
C ARG A 32 32.90 29.11 -18.95
N ARG A 33 31.72 28.81 -18.40
CA ARG A 33 30.45 29.07 -19.09
C ARG A 33 29.90 30.47 -18.82
N PHE A 34 30.10 30.97 -17.61
CA PHE A 34 29.46 32.19 -17.13
C PHE A 34 30.43 33.36 -16.94
N LEU A 35 31.75 33.13 -16.87
CA LEU A 35 32.74 34.21 -16.89
C LEU A 35 33.29 34.34 -18.31
N ASP A 36 33.18 35.54 -18.88
CA ASP A 36 33.77 35.91 -20.17
C ASP A 36 35.30 35.80 -20.11
N ALA A 37 35.83 34.61 -20.36
CA ALA A 37 37.21 34.45 -20.79
C ALA A 37 37.22 34.54 -22.31
N ASN A 38 37.52 35.73 -22.83
CA ASN A 38 37.79 36.03 -24.24
C ASN A 38 39.03 35.30 -24.81
N GLU A 39 39.32 34.08 -24.37
CA GLU A 39 40.49 33.32 -24.80
C GLU A 39 40.13 31.89 -25.22
N HIS A 40 40.16 31.70 -26.55
CA HIS A 40 40.45 30.45 -27.24
C HIS A 40 39.41 29.33 -27.13
N ASP A 41 38.25 29.57 -27.77
CA ASP A 41 37.25 28.57 -28.06
C ASP A 41 37.67 27.64 -29.23
N MET A 42 38.65 26.77 -28.98
CA MET A 42 39.10 25.75 -29.93
C MET A 42 39.34 24.38 -29.28
N ASN A 43 38.51 23.98 -28.30
CA ASN A 43 38.55 22.58 -27.85
C ASN A 43 37.26 21.97 -27.30
N ILE A 44 36.08 22.58 -27.55
CA ILE A 44 34.77 21.94 -27.26
C ILE A 44 34.12 21.38 -28.54
N LYS A 45 34.82 21.41 -29.68
CA LYS A 45 34.33 20.79 -30.93
C LYS A 45 34.23 19.25 -30.90
N ALA A 46 34.77 18.59 -29.88
CA ALA A 46 34.87 17.12 -29.83
C ALA A 46 33.89 16.43 -28.86
N ALA A 47 33.09 17.16 -28.06
CA ALA A 47 32.31 16.54 -26.97
C ALA A 47 30.78 16.69 -27.06
N TYR A 48 30.26 17.47 -28.01
CA TYR A 48 28.81 17.58 -28.23
C TYR A 48 28.35 16.53 -29.24
N GLY A 49 27.84 15.40 -28.71
CA GLY A 49 27.10 14.42 -29.48
C GLY A 49 25.86 15.07 -30.10
N LYS A 50 25.71 14.88 -31.42
CA LYS A 50 24.63 15.42 -32.24
C LYS A 50 23.37 14.58 -32.05
N ASP A 51 22.59 14.86 -31.00
CA ASP A 51 21.24 14.31 -30.88
C ASP A 51 20.27 15.13 -31.73
N LYS A 52 20.06 14.65 -32.96
CA LYS A 52 18.84 14.94 -33.73
C LYS A 52 17.73 14.13 -33.07
N ASN A 53 16.73 14.76 -32.48
CA ASN A 53 15.41 14.16 -32.35
C ASN A 53 14.32 15.23 -32.40
N ASP A 54 13.27 14.85 -33.11
CA ASP A 54 12.29 15.67 -33.78
C ASP A 54 11.31 16.42 -32.88
N ALA A 55 10.83 17.53 -33.46
CA ALA A 55 9.65 18.23 -33.03
C ALA A 55 8.43 17.32 -33.02
N ARG A 56 7.94 16.98 -31.82
CA ARG A 56 6.55 16.59 -31.60
C ARG A 56 5.96 17.35 -30.43
N GLU A 57 4.98 18.17 -30.83
CA GLU A 57 3.71 18.44 -30.16
C GLU A 57 3.67 19.24 -28.85
N GLN A 58 2.59 20.01 -28.77
CA GLN A 58 2.11 20.88 -27.70
C GLN A 58 1.87 20.14 -26.38
N ARG A 59 2.91 19.51 -25.82
CA ARG A 59 2.93 19.15 -24.41
C ARG A 59 3.44 20.34 -23.62
N LEU A 60 2.75 20.61 -22.53
CA LEU A 60 3.00 21.70 -21.60
C LEU A 60 4.51 21.89 -21.35
N ARG A 61 5.10 22.95 -21.93
CA ARG A 61 6.55 23.27 -21.93
C ARG A 61 7.20 23.31 -20.54
N PHE A 62 6.42 23.29 -19.47
CA PHE A 62 6.91 23.26 -18.10
C PHE A 62 7.34 21.88 -17.59
N VAL A 63 6.96 20.77 -18.26
CA VAL A 63 7.23 19.41 -17.76
C VAL A 63 8.53 18.82 -18.33
N GLU A 64 8.94 19.16 -19.55
CA GLU A 64 10.11 18.55 -20.21
C GLU A 64 10.96 19.58 -20.96
N SER A 65 11.81 20.32 -20.23
CA SER A 65 12.98 20.95 -20.85
C SER A 65 14.03 19.86 -21.09
N SER A 66 14.11 19.36 -22.33
CA SER A 66 15.03 18.30 -22.74
C SER A 66 16.49 18.72 -22.49
N PRO A 67 17.20 18.06 -21.56
CA PRO A 67 18.58 18.42 -21.24
C PRO A 67 19.51 18.21 -22.42
N SER A 68 20.44 19.14 -22.65
CA SER A 68 21.63 18.84 -23.44
C SER A 68 22.65 18.18 -22.51
N SER A 69 22.87 16.88 -22.66
CA SER A 69 23.87 16.15 -21.89
C SER A 69 25.14 15.94 -22.70
N SER A 70 26.29 16.38 -22.19
CA SER A 70 27.59 15.98 -22.74
C SER A 70 28.23 14.96 -21.80
N TYR A 71 28.64 13.82 -22.35
CA TYR A 71 29.31 12.77 -21.61
C TYR A 71 30.83 13.02 -21.60
N CYS A 72 31.42 13.21 -20.42
CA CYS A 72 32.88 13.21 -20.29
C CYS A 72 33.35 11.79 -19.94
N SER A 73 33.77 11.03 -20.94
CA SER A 73 34.13 9.60 -20.83
C SER A 73 35.32 9.29 -19.93
N LYS A 74 36.03 10.29 -19.41
CA LYS A 74 37.25 10.10 -18.62
C LYS A 74 37.03 10.05 -17.11
N GLU A 75 35.86 10.43 -16.57
CA GLU A 75 35.73 10.70 -15.12
C GLU A 75 34.42 10.20 -14.44
N ASP A 76 33.60 9.34 -15.05
CA ASP A 76 32.30 8.87 -14.48
C ASP A 76 31.31 10.01 -14.12
N LEU A 77 31.46 11.17 -14.77
CA LEU A 77 30.66 12.37 -14.56
C LEU A 77 29.83 12.67 -15.82
N VAL A 78 28.53 12.91 -15.63
CA VAL A 78 27.61 13.34 -16.69
C VAL A 78 27.26 14.80 -16.47
N MET A 79 27.61 15.64 -17.44
CA MET A 79 27.24 17.05 -17.43
C MET A 79 25.89 17.20 -18.14
N VAL A 80 25.01 17.98 -17.53
CA VAL A 80 23.69 18.30 -18.06
C VAL A 80 23.47 19.79 -17.97
N VAL A 81 23.30 20.43 -19.11
CA VAL A 81 22.97 21.85 -19.21
C VAL A 81 21.48 21.99 -19.48
N LYS A 82 20.84 22.89 -18.72
CA LYS A 82 19.44 23.26 -18.93
C LYS A 82 19.32 24.78 -18.96
N ARG A 83 18.83 25.29 -20.08
CA ARG A 83 18.37 26.67 -20.24
C ARG A 83 16.86 26.71 -20.21
N ARG A 84 16.31 27.80 -19.67
CA ARG A 84 14.87 28.08 -19.65
C ARG A 84 14.65 29.57 -19.84
N GLY A 85 13.74 29.95 -20.74
CA GLY A 85 13.57 31.34 -21.16
C GLY A 85 14.68 31.83 -22.10
N GLY A 86 14.42 32.93 -22.80
CA GLY A 86 15.20 33.35 -23.96
C GLY A 86 15.07 32.37 -25.13
N ARG A 87 15.94 32.53 -26.13
CA ARG A 87 15.98 31.62 -27.29
C ARG A 87 16.61 30.29 -26.91
N GLU A 88 15.79 29.37 -26.40
CA GLU A 88 16.20 28.06 -25.88
C GLU A 88 16.72 27.10 -26.95
N TRP A 89 16.25 27.23 -28.20
CA TRP A 89 16.55 26.29 -29.28
C TRP A 89 18.01 26.34 -29.76
N ASP A 90 18.70 27.45 -29.48
CA ASP A 90 20.12 27.60 -29.79
C ASP A 90 20.97 27.19 -28.57
N LYS A 91 21.28 25.88 -28.54
CA LYS A 91 22.08 25.25 -27.47
C LYS A 91 23.55 25.65 -27.53
N GLU A 92 24.01 26.17 -28.67
CA GLU A 92 25.42 26.51 -28.93
C GLU A 92 25.72 27.97 -28.62
N MET A 93 24.69 28.83 -28.59
CA MET A 93 24.81 30.25 -28.21
C MET A 93 25.53 30.43 -26.86
N PRO A 94 26.54 31.32 -26.75
CA PRO A 94 27.22 31.62 -25.49
C PRO A 94 26.27 32.28 -24.48
N HIS A 95 26.59 32.17 -23.19
CA HIS A 95 25.71 32.68 -22.13
C HIS A 95 25.42 34.18 -22.25
N ILE A 96 26.43 34.98 -22.63
CA ILE A 96 26.32 36.45 -22.75
C ILE A 96 25.42 36.89 -23.91
N GLU A 97 25.31 36.10 -24.97
CA GLU A 97 24.36 36.37 -26.05
C GLU A 97 22.96 35.91 -25.65
N TRP A 98 22.86 34.74 -25.01
CA TRP A 98 21.59 34.19 -24.54
C TRP A 98 20.91 35.11 -23.52
N ILE A 99 21.64 35.68 -22.56
CA ILE A 99 21.07 36.53 -21.50
C ILE A 99 20.37 37.77 -22.07
N ASN A 100 20.84 38.29 -23.21
CA ASN A 100 20.20 39.42 -23.90
C ASN A 100 18.87 39.03 -24.55
N THR A 101 18.67 37.74 -24.88
CA THR A 101 17.40 37.24 -25.44
C THR A 101 16.31 37.04 -24.40
N VAL A 102 16.67 36.95 -23.11
CA VAL A 102 15.75 36.66 -22.01
C VAL A 102 14.67 37.72 -21.85
N GLN A 103 14.98 39.00 -22.10
CA GLN A 103 14.01 40.08 -21.98
C GLN A 103 12.91 40.01 -23.06
N LEU A 104 13.25 39.47 -24.23
CA LEU A 104 12.32 39.34 -25.35
C LEU A 104 11.41 38.12 -25.19
N GLU A 105 11.93 37.03 -24.63
CA GLU A 105 11.23 35.75 -24.50
C GLU A 105 11.33 35.19 -23.06
N PRO A 106 10.82 35.88 -22.03
CA PRO A 106 10.92 35.41 -20.66
C PRO A 106 10.02 34.19 -20.41
N ASP A 107 10.48 33.25 -19.57
CA ASP A 107 9.71 32.05 -19.18
C ASP A 107 9.62 31.89 -17.64
N VAL A 108 8.80 30.96 -17.18
CA VAL A 108 8.57 30.67 -15.77
C VAL A 108 9.78 29.94 -15.16
N ILE A 109 10.71 30.71 -14.60
CA ILE A 109 11.94 30.17 -13.96
C ILE A 109 11.75 29.66 -12.52
N SER A 110 10.68 30.09 -11.85
CA SER A 110 10.35 29.74 -10.47
C SER A 110 8.84 29.91 -10.28
N MET A 111 8.23 29.03 -9.49
CA MET A 111 6.80 29.02 -9.20
C MET A 111 6.57 28.92 -7.69
N SER A 112 5.54 29.61 -7.21
CA SER A 112 4.97 29.40 -5.89
C SER A 112 3.56 28.86 -6.06
N PHE A 113 3.25 27.77 -5.38
CA PHE A 113 1.97 27.07 -5.53
C PHE A 113 1.05 27.39 -4.37
N LEU A 114 -0.24 27.61 -4.68
CA LEU A 114 -1.31 27.68 -3.70
C LEU A 114 -2.19 26.44 -3.90
N PRO A 115 -2.59 25.72 -2.82
CA PRO A 115 -3.47 24.58 -2.97
C PRO A 115 -4.84 25.05 -3.45
N ILE A 116 -5.47 24.28 -4.34
CA ILE A 116 -6.79 24.61 -4.89
C ILE A 116 -7.85 24.76 -3.78
N THR A 117 -7.67 24.08 -2.64
CA THR A 117 -8.54 24.18 -1.47
C THR A 117 -8.60 25.59 -0.89
N SER A 118 -7.55 26.40 -1.02
CA SER A 118 -7.56 27.81 -0.60
C SER A 118 -8.56 28.66 -1.38
N LEU A 119 -8.89 28.26 -2.62
CA LEU A 119 -9.88 28.94 -3.46
C LEU A 119 -11.33 28.51 -3.12
N LEU A 120 -11.50 27.46 -2.32
CA LEU A 120 -12.80 26.86 -1.99
C LEU A 120 -13.26 27.19 -0.57
N ASN A 121 -12.67 28.22 0.05
CA ASN A 121 -13.09 28.68 1.37
C ASN A 121 -14.57 29.08 1.35
N GLY A 122 -15.38 28.48 2.22
CA GLY A 122 -16.82 28.71 2.32
C GLY A 122 -17.68 27.84 1.40
N VAL A 123 -17.09 27.01 0.53
CA VAL A 123 -17.83 26.05 -0.29
C VAL A 123 -18.13 24.79 0.52
N PRO A 124 -19.41 24.36 0.65
CA PRO A 124 -19.75 23.10 1.31
C PRO A 124 -19.02 21.92 0.66
N GLY A 125 -18.45 21.04 1.49
CA GLY A 125 -17.74 19.85 1.01
C GLY A 125 -16.27 20.05 0.64
N CYS A 126 -15.70 21.26 0.79
CA CYS A 126 -14.26 21.49 0.57
C CYS A 126 -13.35 20.61 1.44
N GLY A 127 -13.82 20.18 2.61
CA GLY A 127 -13.15 19.22 3.48
C GLY A 127 -12.95 17.84 2.83
N PHE A 128 -13.90 17.38 2.01
CA PHE A 128 -13.78 16.10 1.29
C PHE A 128 -12.69 16.17 0.22
N LEU A 129 -12.62 17.26 -0.54
CA LEU A 129 -11.56 17.45 -1.52
C LEU A 129 -10.19 17.52 -0.85
N ASN A 130 -10.07 18.27 0.25
CA ASN A 130 -8.81 18.31 1.00
C ASN A 130 -8.41 16.92 1.51
N HIS A 131 -9.37 16.13 1.99
CA HIS A 131 -9.12 14.76 2.41
C HIS A 131 -8.63 13.89 1.25
N ALA A 132 -9.29 13.93 0.09
CA ALA A 132 -8.88 13.18 -1.10
C ALA A 132 -7.49 13.58 -1.61
N ILE A 133 -7.16 14.88 -1.62
CA ILE A 133 -5.82 15.37 -1.97
C ILE A 133 -4.77 14.84 -1.00
N ASN A 134 -5.04 14.87 0.30
CA ASN A 134 -4.10 14.35 1.30
C ASN A 134 -3.89 12.84 1.15
N LEU A 135 -4.95 12.08 0.84
CA LEU A 135 -4.85 10.66 0.53
C LEU A 135 -3.99 10.42 -0.72
N TYR A 136 -4.24 11.16 -1.81
CA TYR A 136 -3.44 11.06 -3.03
C TYR A 136 -1.97 11.40 -2.78
N LEU A 137 -1.66 12.49 -2.06
CA LEU A 137 -0.28 12.88 -1.78
C LEU A 137 0.45 11.88 -0.88
N ARG A 138 -0.28 11.21 0.03
CA ARG A 138 0.27 10.20 0.94
C ARG A 138 0.55 8.88 0.23
N TYR A 139 -0.41 8.38 -0.56
CA TYR A 139 -0.37 7.03 -1.13
C TYR A 139 0.03 6.99 -2.60
N LYS A 140 -0.19 8.08 -3.33
CA LYS A 140 0.09 8.26 -4.77
C LYS A 140 -0.36 7.06 -5.62
N PRO A 141 -1.64 6.66 -5.52
CA PRO A 141 -2.16 5.59 -6.37
C PRO A 141 -2.09 6.01 -7.86
N PRO A 142 -2.02 5.06 -8.80
CA PRO A 142 -2.19 5.32 -10.22
C PRO A 142 -3.48 6.11 -10.49
N ILE A 143 -3.47 7.00 -11.48
CA ILE A 143 -4.61 7.88 -11.73
C ILE A 143 -5.84 7.10 -12.21
N GLU A 144 -5.61 6.00 -12.91
CA GLU A 144 -6.61 5.09 -13.43
C GLU A 144 -7.40 4.39 -12.32
N GLU A 145 -6.76 4.16 -11.17
CA GLU A 145 -7.32 3.45 -10.02
C GLU A 145 -7.76 4.39 -8.89
N LEU A 146 -7.56 5.71 -9.05
CA LEU A 146 -7.80 6.70 -8.00
C LEU A 146 -9.25 6.67 -7.50
N HIS A 147 -10.22 6.51 -8.40
CA HIS A 147 -11.63 6.46 -8.02
C HIS A 147 -11.92 5.25 -7.11
N GLN A 148 -11.48 4.05 -7.51
CA GLN A 148 -11.64 2.81 -6.72
C GLN A 148 -10.89 2.92 -5.39
N PHE A 149 -9.69 3.48 -5.41
CA PHE A 149 -8.91 3.70 -4.20
C PHE A 149 -9.68 4.58 -3.20
N LEU A 150 -10.21 5.72 -3.64
CA LEU A 150 -10.94 6.68 -2.79
C LEU A 150 -12.21 6.07 -2.20
N GLU A 151 -12.97 5.30 -2.99
CA GLU A 151 -14.17 4.56 -2.54
C GLU A 151 -13.86 3.58 -1.41
N PHE A 152 -12.64 3.04 -1.36
CA PHE A 152 -12.19 2.12 -0.32
C PHE A 152 -11.52 2.80 0.89
N GLN A 153 -11.41 4.14 0.88
CA GLN A 153 -10.92 4.92 2.03
C GLN A 153 -12.01 5.18 3.08
N LEU A 154 -12.82 4.15 3.32
CA LEU A 154 -13.84 4.14 4.36
C LEU A 154 -13.23 3.75 5.71
N PRO A 155 -13.82 4.19 6.84
CA PRO A 155 -13.41 3.74 8.15
C PRO A 155 -13.48 2.21 8.25
N ARG A 156 -12.47 1.62 8.90
CA ARG A 156 -12.37 0.18 9.12
C ARG A 156 -12.61 -0.16 10.58
N GLN A 157 -13.33 -1.24 10.82
CA GLN A 157 -13.59 -1.73 12.16
C GLN A 157 -13.43 -3.26 12.24
N TRP A 158 -13.25 -3.76 13.45
CA TRP A 158 -13.18 -5.19 13.72
C TRP A 158 -14.52 -5.72 14.21
N ALA A 159 -14.92 -6.88 13.69
CA ALA A 159 -16.03 -7.68 14.18
C ALA A 159 -15.50 -9.01 14.75
N PRO A 160 -16.04 -9.49 15.90
CA PRO A 160 -16.98 -8.80 16.79
C PRO A 160 -16.33 -7.56 17.45
N VAL A 161 -17.14 -6.53 17.72
CA VAL A 161 -16.65 -5.33 18.42
C VAL A 161 -16.39 -5.69 19.88
N TYR A 162 -15.34 -5.12 20.49
CA TYR A 162 -14.97 -5.43 21.89
C TYR A 162 -16.11 -5.19 22.90
N SER A 163 -17.07 -4.30 22.61
CA SER A 163 -18.28 -4.08 23.42
C SER A 163 -19.24 -5.27 23.42
N ASP A 164 -19.23 -6.06 22.34
CA ASP A 164 -20.13 -7.20 22.13
C ASP A 164 -19.54 -8.49 22.68
N LEU A 165 -18.24 -8.47 23.03
CA LEU A 165 -17.62 -9.52 23.81
C LEU A 165 -18.17 -9.43 25.23
N PRO A 166 -18.78 -10.51 25.78
CA PRO A 166 -19.40 -10.48 27.09
C PRO A 166 -18.31 -10.36 28.17
N LEU A 167 -17.95 -9.13 28.50
CA LEU A 167 -17.09 -8.79 29.65
C LEU A 167 -17.86 -8.94 30.99
N GLY A 168 -19.18 -9.14 30.93
CA GLY A 168 -20.06 -9.43 32.07
C GLY A 168 -20.23 -10.93 32.38
N PRO A 169 -20.83 -11.30 33.53
CA PRO A 169 -21.08 -12.69 33.91
C PRO A 169 -22.05 -13.37 32.93
N GLN A 170 -21.51 -14.17 32.01
CA GLN A 170 -22.25 -14.82 30.94
C GLN A 170 -23.18 -15.92 31.49
N ARG A 171 -24.50 -15.77 31.35
CA ARG A 171 -25.52 -16.74 31.80
C ARG A 171 -25.87 -17.84 30.78
N LYS A 172 -25.37 -17.79 29.54
CA LYS A 172 -25.57 -18.86 28.55
C LYS A 172 -24.24 -19.46 28.13
N ARG A 173 -24.06 -20.74 28.43
CA ARG A 173 -22.92 -21.58 28.06
C ARG A 173 -22.88 -21.63 26.52
N GLN A 174 -22.06 -20.78 25.89
CA GLN A 174 -21.74 -20.92 24.47
C GLN A 174 -21.23 -22.35 24.24
N SER A 175 -21.66 -23.00 23.16
CA SER A 175 -21.26 -24.38 22.83
C SER A 175 -19.77 -24.42 22.50
N SER A 176 -18.95 -24.48 23.55
CA SER A 176 -17.50 -24.37 23.45
C SER A 176 -16.93 -25.76 23.14
N ALA A 177 -16.64 -26.01 21.87
CA ALA A 177 -15.79 -27.12 21.51
C ALA A 177 -14.37 -26.87 22.02
N SER A 178 -13.59 -27.92 22.27
CA SER A 178 -12.25 -27.78 22.83
C SER A 178 -11.26 -28.74 22.17
N LEU A 179 -10.09 -28.23 21.81
CA LEU A 179 -8.96 -28.98 21.27
C LEU A 179 -7.95 -29.26 22.39
N PRO A 180 -7.70 -30.54 22.73
CA PRO A 180 -6.66 -30.90 23.70
C PRO A 180 -5.27 -30.68 23.10
N LEU A 181 -4.40 -29.91 23.77
CA LEU A 181 -3.04 -29.64 23.29
C LEU A 181 -2.01 -30.66 23.83
N SER A 182 -2.26 -31.26 25.00
CA SER A 182 -1.39 -32.27 25.62
C SER A 182 -2.12 -33.18 26.62
N PHE A 183 -1.52 -34.36 26.89
CA PHE A 183 -1.75 -35.34 27.99
C PHE A 183 -2.80 -34.91 29.04
N MET A 184 -2.29 -33.99 29.86
CA MET A 184 -2.89 -33.41 31.05
C MET A 184 -2.61 -31.90 31.08
N GLY A 185 -2.54 -31.25 29.93
CA GLY A 185 -2.21 -29.82 29.85
C GLY A 185 -3.37 -28.95 29.40
N PRO A 186 -3.07 -27.72 28.94
CA PRO A 186 -4.11 -26.73 28.66
C PRO A 186 -4.97 -27.17 27.46
N ARG A 187 -6.27 -26.87 27.55
CA ARG A 187 -7.23 -27.04 26.46
C ARG A 187 -7.46 -25.71 25.77
N LEU A 188 -7.44 -25.72 24.45
CA LEU A 188 -7.84 -24.58 23.63
C LEU A 188 -9.33 -24.70 23.37
N TYR A 189 -10.13 -23.82 23.95
CA TYR A 189 -11.55 -23.72 23.62
C TYR A 189 -11.69 -23.01 22.29
N VAL A 190 -12.71 -23.33 21.51
CA VAL A 190 -12.99 -22.71 20.21
C VAL A 190 -14.34 -22.05 20.29
N CYS A 191 -14.38 -20.76 19.96
CA CYS A 191 -15.59 -20.00 19.79
C CYS A 191 -16.21 -20.39 18.45
N THR A 192 -17.40 -21.00 18.51
CA THR A 192 -18.12 -21.51 17.33
C THR A 192 -19.18 -20.52 16.84
N SER A 193 -19.25 -19.30 17.39
CA SER A 193 -20.16 -18.28 16.88
C SER A 193 -19.72 -17.81 15.50
N MET A 194 -20.69 -17.67 14.60
CA MET A 194 -20.46 -17.06 13.29
C MET A 194 -20.27 -15.56 13.47
N VAL A 195 -19.19 -15.03 12.91
CA VAL A 195 -18.95 -13.59 12.79
C VAL A 195 -19.41 -13.18 11.40
N ASP A 196 -20.51 -12.45 11.34
CA ASP A 196 -21.12 -11.99 10.10
C ASP A 196 -21.09 -10.46 10.08
N VAL A 197 -20.50 -9.87 9.05
CA VAL A 197 -20.42 -8.41 8.88
C VAL A 197 -21.48 -7.85 7.92
N GLY A 198 -22.38 -8.71 7.43
CA GLY A 198 -23.43 -8.36 6.47
C GLY A 198 -22.86 -7.95 5.12
N GLU A 199 -23.50 -7.00 4.46
CA GLU A 199 -23.09 -6.46 3.15
C GLU A 199 -21.89 -5.50 3.27
N ARG A 200 -20.82 -5.93 3.94
CA ARG A 200 -19.62 -5.12 4.17
C ARG A 200 -18.37 -5.88 3.74
N PRO A 201 -17.55 -5.34 2.84
CA PRO A 201 -16.34 -6.01 2.41
C PRO A 201 -15.35 -6.19 3.57
N VAL A 202 -14.86 -7.42 3.72
CA VAL A 202 -13.79 -7.75 4.65
C VAL A 202 -12.44 -7.41 4.01
N THR A 203 -11.60 -6.67 4.72
CA THR A 203 -10.26 -6.25 4.29
C THR A 203 -9.13 -6.98 5.02
N GLY A 204 -9.46 -7.82 6.00
CA GLY A 204 -8.49 -8.60 6.73
C GLY A 204 -9.10 -9.54 7.76
N LEU A 205 -8.29 -10.49 8.23
CA LEU A 205 -8.70 -11.48 9.23
C LEU A 205 -7.59 -11.68 10.25
N ARG A 206 -7.97 -12.08 11.47
CA ARG A 206 -7.02 -12.54 12.48
C ARG A 206 -7.61 -13.63 13.35
N LEU A 207 -6.75 -14.50 13.86
CA LEU A 207 -7.07 -15.36 14.99
C LEU A 207 -6.84 -14.59 16.29
N TYR A 208 -7.74 -14.77 17.25
CA TYR A 208 -7.68 -14.07 18.52
C TYR A 208 -7.94 -15.02 19.69
N LEU A 209 -7.31 -14.76 20.84
CA LEU A 209 -7.52 -15.53 22.06
C LEU A 209 -8.35 -14.71 23.06
N GLU A 210 -9.63 -15.04 23.14
CA GLU A 210 -10.62 -14.38 23.99
C GLU A 210 -10.73 -14.98 25.39
N GLY A 211 -11.45 -14.25 26.25
CA GLY A 211 -11.80 -14.63 27.61
C GLY A 211 -10.72 -14.29 28.63
N LYS A 212 -11.10 -14.26 29.92
CA LYS A 212 -10.18 -13.87 31.02
C LYS A 212 -8.89 -14.71 31.11
N LYS A 213 -8.92 -15.93 30.56
CA LYS A 213 -7.79 -16.88 30.55
C LYS A 213 -7.04 -16.91 29.22
N ASN A 214 -7.45 -16.10 28.22
CA ASN A 214 -6.93 -16.10 26.85
C ASN A 214 -6.80 -17.53 26.28
N ASN A 215 -7.86 -18.33 26.47
CA ASN A 215 -7.88 -19.74 26.12
C ASN A 215 -9.01 -20.12 25.17
N MET A 216 -9.73 -19.13 24.65
CA MET A 216 -10.80 -19.30 23.68
C MET A 216 -10.34 -18.75 22.34
N LEU A 217 -10.10 -19.64 21.37
CA LEU A 217 -9.78 -19.28 20.00
C LEU A 217 -11.03 -18.73 19.31
N ALA A 218 -10.93 -17.52 18.80
CA ALA A 218 -11.94 -16.85 17.99
C ALA A 218 -11.32 -16.35 16.68
N ILE A 219 -12.17 -16.07 15.70
CA ILE A 219 -11.79 -15.42 14.45
C ILE A 219 -12.41 -14.03 14.41
N HIS A 220 -11.61 -13.02 14.10
CA HIS A 220 -12.07 -11.64 13.95
C HIS A 220 -11.89 -11.19 12.50
N LEU A 221 -12.83 -10.36 12.03
CA LEU A 221 -12.87 -9.82 10.68
C LEU A 221 -12.70 -8.32 10.72
N GLN A 222 -11.74 -7.79 9.97
CA GLN A 222 -11.68 -6.36 9.71
C GLN A 222 -12.51 -6.07 8.47
N HIS A 223 -13.45 -5.15 8.57
CA HIS A 223 -14.34 -4.81 7.47
C HIS A 223 -14.54 -3.31 7.35
N LEU A 224 -14.98 -2.87 6.18
CA LEU A 224 -15.37 -1.48 5.94
C LEU A 224 -16.67 -1.18 6.71
N CYS A 225 -16.79 0.01 7.30
CA CYS A 225 -18.00 0.39 8.05
C CYS A 225 -19.23 0.55 7.15
N SER A 226 -19.05 0.80 5.86
CA SER A 226 -20.09 0.88 4.83
C SER A 226 -19.65 0.15 3.56
N LEU A 227 -20.62 -0.21 2.73
CA LEU A 227 -20.37 -0.74 1.38
C LEU A 227 -19.91 0.41 0.47
N PRO A 228 -18.80 0.26 -0.28
CA PRO A 228 -18.42 1.21 -1.32
C PRO A 228 -19.52 1.38 -2.36
N GLN A 229 -19.77 2.60 -2.84
CA GLN A 229 -20.94 2.87 -3.70
C GLN A 229 -20.86 2.17 -5.05
N ILE A 230 -19.64 1.90 -5.49
CA ILE A 230 -19.36 1.16 -6.72
C ILE A 230 -19.81 -0.31 -6.63
N LEU A 231 -19.92 -0.90 -5.44
CA LEU A 231 -20.21 -2.34 -5.29
C LEU A 231 -21.68 -2.61 -4.95
N GLN A 232 -22.20 -3.71 -5.49
CA GLN A 232 -23.46 -4.31 -5.06
C GLN A 232 -23.20 -5.75 -4.64
N LEU A 233 -23.67 -6.14 -3.46
CA LEU A 233 -23.47 -7.48 -2.91
C LEU A 233 -24.76 -8.27 -2.92
N GLN A 234 -24.64 -9.56 -3.26
CA GLN A 234 -25.69 -10.54 -3.11
C GLN A 234 -25.18 -11.71 -2.27
N ASP A 235 -25.94 -12.10 -1.26
CA ASP A 235 -25.57 -13.21 -0.40
C ASP A 235 -25.54 -14.54 -1.19
N ASP A 236 -24.48 -15.34 -0.99
CA ASP A 236 -24.32 -16.59 -1.73
C ASP A 236 -25.35 -17.65 -1.23
N PRO A 237 -26.21 -18.20 -2.11
CA PRO A 237 -27.19 -19.23 -1.72
C PRO A 237 -26.53 -20.50 -1.17
N TYR A 238 -25.25 -20.76 -1.46
CA TYR A 238 -24.52 -21.94 -0.99
C TYR A 238 -23.90 -21.78 0.40
N ASN A 239 -23.97 -20.59 1.00
CA ASN A 239 -23.41 -20.32 2.34
C ASN A 239 -23.89 -21.29 3.41
N HIS A 240 -25.11 -21.84 3.27
CA HIS A 240 -25.70 -22.76 4.23
C HIS A 240 -25.27 -24.22 4.05
N ARG A 241 -24.66 -24.58 2.91
CA ARG A 241 -24.21 -25.96 2.67
C ARG A 241 -23.06 -26.32 3.60
N THR A 242 -23.19 -27.44 4.30
CA THR A 242 -22.06 -28.08 4.97
C THR A 242 -21.17 -28.70 3.90
N PRO A 243 -19.84 -28.47 3.92
CA PRO A 243 -18.94 -29.09 2.96
C PRO A 243 -19.12 -30.61 2.96
N GLU A 244 -19.27 -31.20 1.77
CA GLU A 244 -19.29 -32.65 1.60
C GLU A 244 -17.88 -33.23 1.72
N SER A 245 -17.81 -34.49 2.17
CA SER A 245 -16.61 -35.32 2.42
C SER A 245 -15.26 -34.60 2.44
N TYR A 246 -14.81 -34.21 3.64
CA TYR A 246 -13.47 -33.64 3.84
C TYR A 246 -12.37 -34.63 3.43
N ASP A 247 -11.44 -34.17 2.60
CA ASP A 247 -10.32 -34.99 2.16
C ASP A 247 -9.32 -35.15 3.31
N SER A 248 -9.02 -36.40 3.64
CA SER A 248 -8.09 -36.74 4.71
C SER A 248 -6.66 -36.21 4.51
N LYS A 249 -6.30 -35.83 3.28
CA LYS A 249 -4.98 -35.26 2.96
C LYS A 249 -4.72 -33.90 3.61
N TYR A 250 -5.78 -33.15 3.97
CA TYR A 250 -5.66 -31.82 4.59
C TYR A 250 -5.75 -31.85 6.12
N PHE A 251 -5.72 -33.03 6.74
CA PHE A 251 -5.68 -33.15 8.19
C PHE A 251 -4.25 -33.07 8.71
N GLU A 252 -3.88 -31.91 9.24
CA GLU A 252 -2.58 -31.74 9.89
C GLU A 252 -2.68 -31.87 11.41
N PRO A 253 -1.78 -32.64 12.06
CA PRO A 253 -1.82 -32.82 13.51
C PRO A 253 -1.38 -31.56 14.26
N PHE A 254 -2.17 -31.14 15.24
CA PHE A 254 -1.97 -29.91 16.01
C PHE A 254 -1.61 -30.17 17.48
N GLY A 255 -0.68 -29.38 18.00
CA GLY A 255 -0.22 -29.44 19.38
C GLY A 255 0.73 -30.59 19.68
N SER A 256 1.09 -30.74 20.96
CA SER A 256 1.98 -31.82 21.41
C SER A 256 1.29 -33.18 21.34
N TRP A 257 -0.05 -33.21 21.40
CA TRP A 257 -0.84 -34.43 21.30
C TRP A 257 -1.38 -34.69 19.89
N LYS A 258 -0.46 -34.95 18.96
CA LYS A 258 -0.71 -35.14 17.53
C LYS A 258 -1.80 -36.15 17.15
N ARG A 259 -2.18 -37.06 18.05
CA ARG A 259 -3.19 -38.11 17.78
C ARG A 259 -4.65 -37.63 17.93
N PHE A 260 -4.92 -36.56 18.67
CA PHE A 260 -6.28 -36.18 19.08
C PHE A 260 -6.73 -34.81 18.58
N SER A 261 -5.80 -33.93 18.20
CA SER A 261 -6.12 -32.62 17.67
C SER A 261 -5.55 -32.48 16.28
N HIS A 262 -6.41 -32.15 15.32
CA HIS A 262 -6.03 -31.88 13.93
C HIS A 262 -6.62 -30.54 13.48
N VAL A 263 -6.03 -29.96 12.46
CA VAL A 263 -6.47 -28.74 11.80
C VAL A 263 -6.70 -29.09 10.34
N TYR A 264 -7.82 -28.64 9.80
CA TYR A 264 -8.11 -28.74 8.38
C TYR A 264 -7.45 -27.57 7.65
N THR A 265 -6.51 -27.87 6.75
CA THR A 265 -5.67 -26.86 6.08
C THR A 265 -6.03 -26.59 4.63
N GLU A 266 -7.16 -27.13 4.15
CA GLU A 266 -7.65 -26.85 2.81
C GLU A 266 -7.98 -25.36 2.63
N PRO A 267 -7.62 -24.75 1.48
CA PRO A 267 -8.16 -23.47 1.04
C PRO A 267 -9.68 -23.39 1.11
N VAL A 268 -10.21 -22.39 1.81
CA VAL A 268 -11.64 -22.04 1.76
C VAL A 268 -11.78 -20.85 0.82
N GLU A 269 -12.21 -21.12 -0.39
CA GLU A 269 -12.40 -20.16 -1.48
C GLU A 269 -13.77 -20.41 -2.13
N SER A 270 -14.31 -19.42 -2.83
CA SER A 270 -15.49 -19.60 -3.70
C SER A 270 -15.05 -20.01 -5.10
N ASP A 271 -15.88 -20.80 -5.80
CA ASP A 271 -15.66 -21.13 -7.21
C ASP A 271 -15.86 -19.91 -8.14
N ASP A 272 -16.52 -18.86 -7.64
CA ASP A 272 -16.76 -17.62 -8.35
C ASP A 272 -15.72 -16.56 -7.96
N ASP A 273 -14.92 -16.12 -8.94
CA ASP A 273 -13.87 -15.10 -8.77
C ASP A 273 -14.43 -13.73 -8.33
N SER A 274 -15.73 -13.49 -8.51
CA SER A 274 -16.42 -12.26 -8.08
C SER A 274 -16.96 -12.32 -6.64
N SER A 275 -16.73 -13.41 -5.92
CA SER A 275 -17.18 -13.55 -4.53
C SER A 275 -16.17 -13.01 -3.53
N ILE A 276 -16.67 -12.29 -2.53
CA ILE A 276 -15.90 -11.78 -1.41
C ILE A 276 -16.37 -12.38 -0.10
N VAL A 277 -15.48 -12.40 0.90
CA VAL A 277 -15.80 -12.87 2.24
C VAL A 277 -16.55 -11.78 3.00
N THR A 278 -17.69 -12.16 3.59
CA THR A 278 -18.55 -11.30 4.44
C THR A 278 -18.78 -11.91 5.83
N GLY A 279 -18.28 -13.12 6.07
CA GLY A 279 -18.36 -13.74 7.38
C GLY A 279 -17.38 -14.89 7.55
N ALA A 280 -17.16 -15.28 8.80
CA ALA A 280 -16.29 -16.40 9.14
C ALA A 280 -16.74 -17.08 10.44
N GLN A 281 -16.48 -18.38 10.51
CA GLN A 281 -16.81 -19.20 11.66
C GLN A 281 -15.74 -20.27 11.84
N LEU A 282 -15.37 -20.53 13.09
CA LEU A 282 -14.59 -21.70 13.45
C LEU A 282 -15.52 -22.84 13.85
N HIS A 283 -15.29 -24.02 13.32
CA HIS A 283 -16.07 -25.21 13.63
C HIS A 283 -15.15 -26.33 14.12
N VAL A 284 -15.63 -27.16 15.04
CA VAL A 284 -14.87 -28.33 15.51
C VAL A 284 -15.75 -29.56 15.34
N SER A 285 -15.31 -30.47 14.46
CA SER A 285 -15.94 -31.78 14.32
C SER A 285 -15.17 -32.83 15.11
N SER A 286 -15.88 -33.83 15.63
CA SER A 286 -15.31 -35.00 16.27
C SER A 286 -15.42 -36.23 15.35
N HIS A 287 -14.29 -36.75 14.90
CA HIS A 287 -14.19 -38.00 14.15
C HIS A 287 -13.53 -39.07 15.04
N GLY A 288 -14.36 -39.89 15.69
CA GLY A 288 -13.90 -40.87 16.68
C GLY A 288 -13.21 -40.18 17.86
N LEU A 289 -11.93 -40.49 18.08
CA LEU A 289 -11.11 -39.85 19.12
C LEU A 289 -10.46 -38.53 18.67
N ARG A 290 -10.52 -38.20 17.37
CA ARG A 290 -9.90 -37.00 16.81
C ARG A 290 -10.88 -35.84 16.85
N LYS A 291 -10.40 -34.67 17.26
CA LYS A 291 -11.08 -33.39 17.10
C LYS A 291 -10.37 -32.60 16.02
N ILE A 292 -11.13 -32.11 15.06
CA ILE A 292 -10.63 -31.44 13.89
C ILE A 292 -11.18 -30.02 13.87
N LEU A 293 -10.30 -29.03 13.77
CA LEU A 293 -10.65 -27.61 13.63
C LEU A 293 -10.83 -27.27 12.15
N PHE A 294 -11.95 -26.65 11.82
CA PHE A 294 -12.29 -26.16 10.49
C PHE A 294 -12.50 -24.66 10.51
N LEU A 295 -12.14 -24.03 9.41
CA LEU A 295 -12.54 -22.67 9.06
C LEU A 295 -13.70 -22.78 8.07
N ARG A 296 -14.77 -22.02 8.31
CA ARG A 296 -15.85 -21.80 7.36
C ARG A 296 -15.93 -20.32 7.08
N LEU A 297 -16.02 -19.96 5.81
CA LEU A 297 -16.24 -18.59 5.37
C LEU A 297 -17.65 -18.46 4.81
N ARG A 298 -18.21 -17.26 4.95
CA ARG A 298 -19.44 -16.83 4.29
C ARG A 298 -19.05 -15.91 3.15
N PHE A 299 -19.59 -16.16 1.97
CA PHE A 299 -19.31 -15.41 0.76
C PHE A 299 -20.50 -14.57 0.34
N SER A 300 -20.25 -13.43 -0.29
CA SER A 300 -21.25 -12.67 -1.00
C SER A 300 -20.68 -12.32 -2.37
N LYS A 301 -21.49 -12.52 -3.40
CA LYS A 301 -21.13 -12.24 -4.78
C LYS A 301 -21.22 -10.74 -5.04
N VAL A 302 -20.19 -10.17 -5.66
CA VAL A 302 -20.23 -8.80 -6.16
C VAL A 302 -20.89 -8.80 -7.54
N ILE A 303 -22.05 -8.15 -7.65
CA ILE A 303 -22.79 -8.01 -8.91
C ILE A 303 -22.06 -7.00 -9.80
N ASN A 304 -22.04 -7.28 -11.11
CA ASN A 304 -21.42 -6.42 -12.14
C ASN A 304 -19.96 -6.08 -11.84
N ALA A 305 -19.19 -7.04 -11.33
CA ALA A 305 -17.78 -6.85 -11.04
C ALA A 305 -16.88 -7.44 -12.13
N ALA A 306 -15.80 -6.73 -12.45
CA ALA A 306 -14.64 -7.22 -13.17
C ALA A 306 -13.51 -7.50 -12.18
N LEU A 307 -12.83 -8.63 -12.38
CA LEU A 307 -11.59 -8.97 -11.69
C LEU A 307 -10.46 -8.12 -12.29
N VAL A 308 -9.92 -7.18 -11.51
CA VAL A 308 -8.82 -6.31 -11.96
C VAL A 308 -7.51 -7.10 -12.01
N LYS A 309 -7.33 -8.03 -11.08
CA LYS A 309 -6.13 -8.86 -10.95
C LYS A 309 -6.45 -10.20 -10.32
N ASN A 310 -5.74 -11.23 -10.75
CA ASN A 310 -5.84 -12.58 -10.19
C ASN A 310 -5.69 -12.55 -8.66
N PRO A 311 -6.55 -13.28 -7.91
CA PRO A 311 -6.49 -13.31 -6.46
C PRO A 311 -5.14 -13.83 -5.96
N GLU A 312 -4.54 -13.12 -5.00
CA GLU A 312 -3.22 -13.41 -4.49
C GLU A 312 -3.28 -13.89 -3.04
N TRP A 313 -2.59 -15.00 -2.76
CA TRP A 313 -2.31 -15.42 -1.39
C TRP A 313 -1.26 -14.53 -0.75
N GLU A 314 -1.46 -14.22 0.53
CA GLU A 314 -0.47 -13.50 1.32
C GLU A 314 0.88 -14.25 1.32
N GLY A 315 1.96 -13.52 0.98
CA GLY A 315 3.30 -14.08 0.83
C GLY A 315 3.65 -14.68 -0.54
N SER A 316 2.75 -14.66 -1.53
CA SER A 316 3.15 -14.88 -2.94
C SER A 316 4.08 -13.74 -3.38
N ARG A 317 5.20 -14.06 -4.03
CA ARG A 317 6.28 -13.13 -4.37
C ARG A 317 5.77 -11.98 -5.26
N ASN A 318 5.38 -10.89 -4.62
CA ASN A 318 5.87 -9.58 -4.94
C ASN A 318 6.54 -9.08 -3.66
N LEU A 319 7.86 -9.26 -3.58
CA LEU A 319 8.71 -8.35 -2.83
C LEU A 319 8.62 -6.99 -3.52
N GLY A 320 7.43 -6.40 -3.51
CA GLY A 320 7.25 -4.97 -3.62
C GLY A 320 8.10 -4.45 -2.49
N GLN A 321 9.25 -3.91 -2.90
CA GLN A 321 10.20 -3.30 -2.01
C GLN A 321 9.39 -2.55 -0.96
N LYS A 322 9.64 -2.83 0.32
CA LYS A 322 9.42 -1.83 1.36
C LYS A 322 10.34 -0.66 1.02
N SER A 323 9.99 0.09 -0.03
CA SER A 323 10.67 1.26 -0.54
C SER A 323 10.29 2.40 0.37
N GLY A 324 10.89 2.36 1.55
CA GLY A 324 10.80 3.40 2.57
C GLY A 324 12.08 3.52 3.38
N LEU A 325 13.22 3.06 2.84
CA LEU A 325 14.51 3.10 3.57
C LEU A 325 15.63 3.89 2.89
N ILE A 326 15.37 4.67 1.83
CA ILE A 326 16.38 5.61 1.31
C ILE A 326 15.71 6.91 0.85
N SER A 327 15.38 7.81 1.77
CA SER A 327 15.09 9.22 1.44
C SER A 327 15.24 10.18 2.63
N THR A 328 16.30 10.04 3.44
CA THR A 328 16.58 11.03 4.51
C THR A 328 18.05 11.37 4.75
N LEU A 329 18.94 11.02 3.83
CA LEU A 329 20.29 11.57 3.80
C LEU A 329 20.38 12.26 2.45
N ILE A 330 20.12 13.56 2.33
CA ILE A 330 21.11 14.62 2.55
C ILE A 330 20.37 15.96 2.68
N SER A 331 20.31 16.54 3.88
CA SER A 331 20.50 17.98 4.06
C SER A 331 20.76 18.26 5.53
N THR A 332 22.02 18.49 5.88
CA THR A 332 22.51 19.60 6.73
C THR A 332 23.95 19.32 7.12
N HIS A 333 24.86 20.14 6.62
CA HIS A 333 26.20 20.25 7.16
C HIS A 333 26.13 20.82 8.59
N PHE A 334 26.82 20.13 9.51
CA PHE A 334 27.48 20.58 10.75
C PHE A 334 26.82 21.67 11.62
N SER A 335 26.27 21.23 12.76
CA SER A 335 26.40 21.94 14.05
C SER A 335 26.38 20.91 15.19
N THR A 336 27.39 21.00 16.04
CA THR A 336 27.66 20.18 17.24
C THR A 336 26.57 20.32 18.32
N ALA A 337 25.88 19.23 18.64
CA ALA A 337 25.42 18.86 20.00
C ALA A 337 24.57 17.59 19.90
N ALA A 338 24.88 16.58 20.71
CA ALA A 338 24.10 15.35 20.81
C ALA A 338 22.66 15.65 21.26
N GLN A 339 21.68 15.49 20.36
CA GLN A 339 20.28 15.39 20.71
C GLN A 339 19.71 14.08 20.16
N LYS A 340 18.99 13.36 21.03
CA LYS A 340 18.20 12.17 20.72
C LYS A 340 17.44 12.37 19.40
N PRO A 341 17.40 11.37 18.50
CA PRO A 341 16.52 11.46 17.35
C PRO A 341 15.08 11.66 17.83
N ALA A 342 14.40 12.65 17.23
CA ALA A 342 12.98 12.88 17.44
C ALA A 342 12.19 11.59 17.14
N PRO A 343 11.11 11.30 17.89
CA PRO A 343 10.30 10.13 17.63
C PRO A 343 9.78 10.18 16.18
N ARG A 344 9.89 9.06 15.47
CA ARG A 344 9.29 8.87 14.15
C ARG A 344 7.82 9.33 14.22
N PRO A 345 7.26 9.99 13.19
CA PRO A 345 5.82 10.14 13.14
C PRO A 345 5.24 8.72 13.24
N ALA A 346 4.38 8.52 14.23
CA ALA A 346 3.69 7.25 14.41
C ALA A 346 3.02 6.87 13.08
N ASP A 347 2.84 5.57 12.81
CA ASP A 347 1.91 5.14 11.77
C ASP A 347 0.54 5.70 12.15
N VAL A 348 0.20 6.86 11.58
CA VAL A 348 -1.07 7.52 11.81
C VAL A 348 -2.09 6.71 11.03
N ASN A 349 -2.65 5.72 11.71
CA ASN A 349 -3.84 5.02 11.31
C ASN A 349 -5.01 6.00 11.46
N ILE A 350 -5.53 6.51 10.34
CA ILE A 350 -6.60 7.52 10.30
C ILE A 350 -7.97 6.89 10.68
N ASN A 351 -8.03 5.61 11.07
CA ASN A 351 -9.20 5.04 11.71
C ASN A 351 -9.32 5.55 13.17
N SER A 352 -9.71 6.82 13.33
CA SER A 352 -9.90 7.50 14.63
C SER A 352 -11.10 6.98 15.44
N ALA A 353 -11.56 5.74 15.20
CA ALA A 353 -12.67 5.12 15.91
C ALA A 353 -12.25 3.94 16.81
N VAL A 354 -10.96 3.56 16.86
CA VAL A 354 -10.54 2.37 17.64
C VAL A 354 -9.26 2.64 18.42
N TYR A 355 -9.30 2.33 19.72
CA TYR A 355 -8.17 2.35 20.65
C TYR A 355 -6.88 1.81 20.00
N PRO A 356 -5.80 2.62 19.88
CA PRO A 356 -4.57 2.20 19.19
C PRO A 356 -3.80 1.10 19.93
N GLY A 357 -4.16 0.81 21.18
CA GLY A 357 -3.49 -0.19 22.00
C GLY A 357 -4.08 -1.60 21.95
N GLY A 358 -5.22 -1.80 21.28
CA GLY A 358 -6.03 -2.99 21.55
C GLY A 358 -6.37 -3.13 23.04
N PRO A 359 -7.00 -4.22 23.49
CA PRO A 359 -7.19 -4.48 24.92
C PRO A 359 -5.82 -4.70 25.59
N PRO A 360 -5.69 -4.38 26.90
CA PRO A 360 -4.44 -4.50 27.61
C PRO A 360 -3.88 -5.92 27.50
N VAL A 361 -2.68 -6.03 26.92
CA VAL A 361 -1.93 -7.28 26.87
C VAL A 361 -1.64 -7.71 28.31
N PRO A 362 -2.03 -8.92 28.74
CA PRO A 362 -1.73 -9.37 30.10
C PRO A 362 -0.22 -9.39 30.34
N VAL A 363 0.19 -8.93 31.51
CA VAL A 363 1.59 -8.80 31.98
C VAL A 363 2.34 -10.14 32.05
N GLN A 364 1.64 -11.27 31.89
CA GLN A 364 2.23 -12.60 31.76
C GLN A 364 1.90 -13.17 30.38
N ALA A 365 2.91 -13.51 29.58
CA ALA A 365 2.73 -14.17 28.29
C ALA A 365 1.88 -15.44 28.48
N PRO A 366 0.61 -15.48 28.00
CA PRO A 366 -0.25 -16.62 28.27
C PRO A 366 0.31 -17.88 27.60
N LYS A 367 0.26 -19.00 28.34
CA LYS A 367 0.78 -20.33 27.93
C LYS A 367 0.30 -20.84 26.56
N LEU A 368 -0.69 -20.20 25.95
CA LEU A 368 -1.34 -20.58 24.70
C LEU A 368 -0.90 -19.79 23.46
N LEU A 369 -0.29 -18.60 23.61
CA LEU A 369 0.28 -17.85 22.46
C LEU A 369 1.45 -18.59 21.78
N LYS A 370 2.02 -19.58 22.46
CA LYS A 370 3.03 -20.47 21.86
C LYS A 370 2.43 -21.43 20.81
N PHE A 371 1.10 -21.58 20.79
CA PHE A 371 0.39 -22.50 19.87
C PHE A 371 -0.47 -21.78 18.84
N VAL A 372 -0.76 -20.48 18.99
CA VAL A 372 -1.61 -19.71 18.08
C VAL A 372 -0.86 -18.45 17.67
N ASP A 373 -0.77 -18.22 16.37
CA ASP A 373 -0.33 -16.96 15.80
C ASP A 373 -1.52 -16.00 15.72
N THR A 374 -1.38 -14.85 16.38
CA THR A 374 -2.40 -13.79 16.44
C THR A 374 -2.05 -12.61 15.53
N ALA A 375 -1.14 -12.81 14.57
CA ALA A 375 -0.79 -11.79 13.59
C ALA A 375 -2.03 -11.36 12.79
N GLU A 376 -2.18 -10.04 12.62
CA GLU A 376 -3.28 -9.46 11.83
C GLU A 376 -2.94 -9.53 10.35
N MET A 377 -3.72 -10.30 9.59
CA MET A 377 -3.59 -10.38 8.14
C MET A 377 -4.46 -9.28 7.54
N LEU A 378 -3.84 -8.17 7.16
CA LEU A 378 -4.53 -6.98 6.66
C LEU A 378 -3.92 -6.55 5.33
N ARG A 379 -4.78 -6.09 4.41
CA ARG A 379 -4.35 -5.22 3.30
C ARG A 379 -5.17 -3.95 3.29
N GLY A 380 -4.51 -2.83 3.01
CA GLY A 380 -5.16 -1.53 3.08
C GLY A 380 -4.52 -0.47 2.20
N PRO A 381 -4.71 0.81 2.53
CA PRO A 381 -4.28 1.91 1.66
C PRO A 381 -2.77 1.97 1.44
N GLN A 382 -1.99 1.41 2.37
CA GLN A 382 -0.54 1.30 2.29
C GLN A 382 -0.09 0.26 1.25
N ASP A 383 -0.95 -0.69 0.92
CA ASP A 383 -0.65 -1.79 0.02
C ASP A 383 -1.24 -1.45 -1.35
N THR A 384 -0.41 -0.97 -2.28
CA THR A 384 -0.86 -0.63 -3.64
C THR A 384 -1.60 -1.84 -4.28
N PRO A 385 -2.82 -1.67 -4.80
CA PRO A 385 -3.45 -0.39 -5.13
C PRO A 385 -4.43 0.19 -4.10
N GLY A 386 -4.57 -0.44 -2.92
CA GLY A 386 -5.21 0.15 -1.74
C GLY A 386 -6.67 -0.22 -1.49
N TYR A 387 -7.32 -0.94 -2.42
CA TYR A 387 -8.72 -1.37 -2.37
C TYR A 387 -8.89 -2.90 -2.30
N TRP A 388 -8.08 -3.55 -1.47
CA TRP A 388 -8.07 -5.00 -1.32
C TRP A 388 -9.31 -5.52 -0.56
N VAL A 389 -9.90 -6.58 -1.09
CA VAL A 389 -10.95 -7.36 -0.43
C VAL A 389 -10.48 -8.80 -0.22
N VAL A 390 -10.99 -9.43 0.83
CA VAL A 390 -10.74 -10.85 1.11
C VAL A 390 -11.66 -11.69 0.24
N SER A 391 -11.08 -12.65 -0.50
CA SER A 391 -11.80 -13.62 -1.33
C SER A 391 -11.65 -15.06 -0.86
N GLY A 392 -10.79 -15.31 0.12
CA GLY A 392 -10.61 -16.64 0.70
C GLY A 392 -9.64 -16.65 1.86
N ALA A 393 -9.61 -17.75 2.60
CA ALA A 393 -8.67 -17.94 3.69
C ALA A 393 -8.45 -19.42 3.99
N LYS A 394 -7.36 -19.74 4.69
CA LYS A 394 -7.09 -21.09 5.18
C LYS A 394 -6.35 -21.07 6.50
N LEU A 395 -6.57 -22.11 7.28
CA LEU A 395 -5.75 -22.40 8.46
C LEU A 395 -4.46 -23.09 8.02
N GLN A 396 -3.37 -22.79 8.70
CA GLN A 396 -2.09 -23.43 8.46
C GLN A 396 -1.34 -23.66 9.77
N LEU A 397 -0.49 -24.67 9.82
CA LEU A 397 0.47 -24.86 10.91
C LEU A 397 1.84 -24.33 10.50
N GLU A 398 2.19 -23.13 10.93
CA GLU A 398 3.50 -22.54 10.70
C GLU A 398 4.39 -22.67 11.93
N ARG A 399 5.50 -23.40 11.80
CA ARG A 399 6.46 -23.67 12.90
C ARG A 399 5.80 -24.25 14.16
N GLY A 400 4.73 -25.03 13.99
CA GLY A 400 3.97 -25.64 15.08
C GLY A 400 2.93 -24.73 15.74
N LYS A 401 2.71 -23.52 15.22
CA LYS A 401 1.63 -22.62 15.62
C LYS A 401 0.49 -22.65 14.61
N LEU A 402 -0.73 -22.56 15.10
CA LEU A 402 -1.92 -22.31 14.27
C LEU A 402 -1.87 -20.88 13.77
N SER A 403 -1.72 -20.70 12.46
CA SER A 403 -1.75 -19.43 11.77
C SER A 403 -2.88 -19.39 10.73
N LEU A 404 -3.18 -18.18 10.27
CA LEU A 404 -4.15 -17.91 9.23
C LEU A 404 -3.44 -17.36 8.00
N ARG A 405 -3.79 -17.86 6.81
CA ARG A 405 -3.45 -17.21 5.55
C ARG A 405 -4.70 -16.72 4.86
N VAL A 406 -4.58 -15.56 4.23
CA VAL A 406 -5.68 -14.86 3.57
C VAL A 406 -5.36 -14.70 2.09
N LYS A 407 -6.38 -14.86 1.26
CA LYS A 407 -6.37 -14.60 -0.18
C LYS A 407 -7.09 -13.28 -0.42
N TYR A 408 -6.45 -12.40 -1.18
CA TYR A 408 -6.98 -11.08 -1.50
C TYR A 408 -7.28 -10.98 -3.00
N SER A 409 -8.39 -10.32 -3.33
CA SER A 409 -8.78 -9.98 -4.70
C SER A 409 -8.92 -8.47 -4.85
N LEU A 410 -8.85 -8.02 -6.09
CA LEU A 410 -9.16 -6.66 -6.51
C LEU A 410 -10.35 -6.72 -7.46
N LEU A 411 -11.48 -6.18 -7.01
CA LEU A 411 -12.73 -6.15 -7.76
C LEU A 411 -13.08 -4.71 -8.05
N THR A 412 -13.42 -4.44 -9.30
CA THR A 412 -14.02 -3.16 -9.71
C THR A 412 -15.40 -3.42 -10.27
N ALA A 413 -16.31 -2.47 -10.10
CA ALA A 413 -17.55 -2.51 -10.87
C ALA A 413 -17.26 -2.26 -12.35
N MET A 414 -17.95 -3.01 -13.21
CA MET A 414 -18.13 -2.63 -14.60
C MET A 414 -19.12 -1.46 -14.59
N VAL A 415 -18.59 -0.25 -14.73
CA VAL A 415 -19.43 0.88 -15.12
C VAL A 415 -19.94 0.53 -16.53
N PRO A 416 -21.26 0.46 -16.78
CA PRO A 416 -21.73 0.37 -18.15
C PRO A 416 -21.15 1.57 -18.87
N ASP A 417 -20.47 1.36 -19.99
CA ASP A 417 -19.97 2.47 -20.80
C ASP A 417 -21.12 3.46 -20.99
N ASP A 418 -21.00 4.65 -20.39
CA ASP A 418 -21.85 5.76 -20.75
C ASP A 418 -21.51 6.02 -22.23
N GLU A 419 -22.30 5.40 -23.13
CA GLU A 419 -22.42 5.85 -24.50
C GLU A 419 -22.77 7.33 -24.42
N TYR A 420 -21.76 8.19 -24.48
CA TYR A 420 -21.95 9.57 -24.85
C TYR A 420 -22.73 9.53 -26.15
N PRO A 421 -23.98 10.01 -26.21
CA PRO A 421 -24.63 10.18 -27.49
C PRO A 421 -23.71 11.08 -28.29
N LEU A 422 -23.17 10.56 -29.39
CA LEU A 422 -22.51 11.38 -30.38
C LEU A 422 -23.53 12.45 -30.75
N ASP A 423 -23.24 13.71 -30.40
CA ASP A 423 -23.97 14.86 -30.89
C ASP A 423 -23.87 14.83 -32.42
N GLU A 424 -24.82 14.16 -33.07
CA GLU A 424 -25.20 14.46 -34.44
C GLU A 424 -25.78 15.86 -34.42
N HIS A 425 -24.91 16.88 -34.49
CA HIS A 425 -25.15 18.18 -35.13
C HIS A 425 -23.90 19.05 -34.98
N SER A 426 -23.05 19.05 -36.00
CA SER A 426 -22.35 20.23 -36.57
C SER A 426 -21.57 19.84 -37.81
#